data_AF-A0A7W0MT32-F1
#
_entry.id   AF-A0A7W0MT32-F1
#
_cell.length_a   1.000
_cell.length_b   1.000
_cell.length_c   1.000
_cell.angle_alpha   90.00
_cell.angle_beta   90.00
_cell.angle_gamma   90.00
#
_symmetry.space_group_name_H-M   'P 1'
#
loop_
_entity.id
_entity.type
_entity.pdbx_description
1 polymer ?
#
loop_
_entity_poly.entity_id
_entity_poly.type
_entity_poly.pdbx_seq_one_letter_code
_entity_poly.pdbx_strand_id
1 'polypeptide(L)'
;MPESFTDTPLLSDRFDAALAYALAHHRRQLRKGTDIPYVAHLLSVTALVLEMGGSEDEAIGAMLHDLVEDGGGPAALADIDQRFGAAVAHIVEANSDTQAPKDGHDDWHERKRAYVASIAHKTPDAVRVSLADKLHNARAILQDYRTHG
;
A
#
# COMPACT_ATOMS: atom_id res chain seq x y z
N MET A 1 17.99 18.86 -21.76
CA MET A 1 18.06 17.42 -22.05
C MET A 1 16.79 17.06 -22.79
N PRO A 2 16.83 16.38 -23.94
CA PRO A 2 15.62 15.82 -24.54
C PRO A 2 15.04 14.72 -23.64
N GLU A 3 13.75 14.46 -23.78
CA GLU A 3 13.07 13.33 -23.13
C GLU A 3 13.64 12.00 -23.66
N SER A 4 13.67 10.98 -22.79
CA SER A 4 14.12 9.63 -23.12
C SER A 4 12.97 8.66 -22.94
N PHE A 5 12.82 7.73 -23.88
CA PHE A 5 11.76 6.71 -23.89
C PHE A 5 12.38 5.31 -23.86
N THR A 6 11.61 4.30 -23.44
CA THR A 6 12.02 2.88 -23.39
C THR A 6 11.06 2.02 -24.21
N ASP A 7 11.59 1.03 -24.94
CA ASP A 7 10.79 0.02 -25.64
C ASP A 7 10.39 -1.16 -24.73
N THR A 8 10.94 -1.21 -23.52
CA THR A 8 10.62 -2.22 -22.49
C THR A 8 10.14 -1.51 -21.23
N PRO A 9 8.88 -1.03 -21.21
CA PRO A 9 8.32 -0.39 -20.02
C PRO A 9 8.24 -1.39 -18.87
N LEU A 10 8.55 -0.93 -17.66
CA LEU A 10 8.43 -1.74 -16.44
C LEU A 10 6.97 -2.06 -16.11
N LEU A 11 6.07 -1.10 -16.35
CA LEU A 11 4.65 -1.20 -16.04
C LEU A 11 3.89 -1.69 -17.27
N SER A 12 3.18 -2.80 -17.12
CA SER A 12 2.35 -3.43 -18.13
C SER A 12 0.87 -3.18 -17.88
N ASP A 13 0.02 -3.75 -18.73
CA ASP A 13 -1.45 -3.76 -18.56
C ASP A 13 -1.89 -4.34 -17.20
N ARG A 14 -1.06 -5.15 -16.53
CA ARG A 14 -1.34 -5.63 -15.16
C ARG A 14 -1.41 -4.47 -14.17
N PHE A 15 -0.53 -3.48 -14.32
CA PHE A 15 -0.52 -2.29 -13.48
C PHE A 15 -1.76 -1.41 -13.73
N ASP A 16 -2.17 -1.25 -14.99
CA ASP A 16 -3.39 -0.53 -15.35
C ASP A 16 -4.63 -1.19 -14.72
N ALA A 17 -4.71 -2.51 -14.79
CA ALA A 17 -5.78 -3.28 -14.17
C ALA A 17 -5.79 -3.12 -12.64
N ALA A 18 -4.62 -3.10 -12.00
CA ALA A 18 -4.49 -2.87 -10.57
C ALA A 18 -4.96 -1.48 -10.15
N LEU A 19 -4.61 -0.44 -10.92
CA LEU A 19 -5.09 0.93 -10.69
C LEU A 19 -6.61 1.01 -10.82
N ALA A 20 -7.19 0.40 -11.86
CA ALA A 20 -8.63 0.36 -12.04
C ALA A 20 -9.33 -0.36 -10.88
N TYR A 21 -8.73 -1.45 -10.39
CA TYR A 21 -9.24 -2.22 -9.26
C TYR A 21 -9.19 -1.42 -7.94
N ALA A 22 -8.05 -0.79 -7.63
CA ALA A 22 -7.91 0.10 -6.48
C ALA A 22 -8.92 1.26 -6.52
N LEU A 23 -9.08 1.87 -7.70
CA LEU A 23 -10.06 2.93 -7.92
C LEU A 23 -11.49 2.45 -7.74
N ALA A 24 -11.83 1.22 -8.12
CA ALA A 24 -13.18 0.69 -7.91
C ALA A 24 -13.52 0.57 -6.43
N HIS A 25 -12.54 0.19 -5.60
CA HIS A 25 -12.71 0.01 -4.15
C HIS A 25 -12.69 1.35 -3.39
N HIS A 26 -11.67 2.17 -3.63
CA HIS A 26 -11.40 3.37 -2.84
C HIS A 26 -11.99 4.66 -3.44
N ARG A 27 -12.79 4.60 -4.53
CA ARG A 27 -13.30 5.81 -5.24
C ARG A 27 -13.95 6.85 -4.35
N ARG A 28 -14.66 6.37 -3.32
CA ARG A 28 -15.47 7.20 -2.42
C ARG A 28 -14.82 7.35 -1.05
N GLN A 29 -13.64 6.77 -0.85
CA GLN A 29 -12.93 6.82 0.42
C GLN A 29 -12.10 8.10 0.51
N LEU A 30 -12.15 8.72 1.69
CA LEU A 30 -11.33 9.88 2.05
C LEU A 30 -10.31 9.45 3.10
N ARG A 31 -9.18 10.16 3.18
CA ARG A 31 -8.23 9.96 4.27
C ARG A 31 -8.85 10.43 5.58
N LYS A 32 -8.67 9.65 6.64
CA LYS A 32 -9.27 9.88 7.95
C LYS A 32 -9.01 11.31 8.43
N GLY A 33 -10.09 12.04 8.70
CA GLY A 33 -10.02 13.41 9.23
C GLY A 33 -9.71 14.50 8.19
N THR A 34 -9.74 14.20 6.89
CA THR A 34 -9.48 15.16 5.82
C THR A 34 -10.44 14.96 4.64
N ASP A 35 -10.50 15.93 3.72
CA ASP A 35 -11.25 15.82 2.45
C ASP A 35 -10.41 15.26 1.30
N ILE A 36 -9.21 14.75 1.59
CA ILE A 36 -8.29 14.24 0.58
C ILE A 36 -8.73 12.84 0.13
N PRO A 37 -8.91 12.59 -1.19
CA PRO A 37 -9.23 11.26 -1.70
C PRO A 37 -8.18 10.22 -1.30
N TYR A 38 -8.62 9.06 -0.81
CA TYR A 38 -7.71 8.00 -0.34
C TYR A 38 -6.75 7.49 -1.42
N VAL A 39 -7.21 7.48 -2.68
CA VAL A 39 -6.37 7.09 -3.82
C VAL A 39 -5.08 7.94 -3.93
N ALA A 40 -5.06 9.18 -3.45
CA ALA A 40 -3.84 9.99 -3.42
C ALA A 40 -2.73 9.34 -2.59
N HIS A 41 -3.10 8.65 -1.48
CA HIS A 41 -2.17 7.87 -0.69
C HIS A 41 -1.63 6.68 -1.47
N LEU A 42 -2.51 5.86 -2.06
CA LEU A 42 -2.13 4.66 -2.82
C LEU A 42 -1.16 5.00 -3.97
N LEU A 43 -1.48 6.06 -4.73
CA LEU A 43 -0.62 6.55 -5.81
C LEU A 43 0.73 7.05 -5.28
N SER A 44 0.75 7.73 -4.13
CA SER A 44 1.99 8.25 -3.55
C SER A 44 2.89 7.13 -3.03
N VAL A 45 2.33 6.10 -2.39
CA VAL A 45 3.09 4.92 -1.96
C VAL A 45 3.64 4.17 -3.16
N THR A 46 2.82 3.99 -4.20
CA THR A 46 3.25 3.33 -5.45
C THR A 46 4.39 4.08 -6.13
N ALA A 47 4.29 5.41 -6.22
CA ALA A 47 5.35 6.24 -6.79
C ALA A 47 6.67 6.09 -6.01
N LEU A 48 6.60 6.13 -4.66
CA LEU A 48 7.79 5.94 -3.82
C LEU A 48 8.44 4.57 -4.02
N VAL A 49 7.64 3.51 -4.17
CA VAL A 49 8.16 2.16 -4.45
C VAL A 49 8.91 2.12 -5.78
N LEU A 50 8.35 2.72 -6.83
CA LEU A 50 9.00 2.82 -8.14
C LEU A 50 10.28 3.65 -8.10
N GLU A 51 10.27 4.80 -7.40
CA GLU A 51 11.46 5.64 -7.20
C GLU A 51 12.56 4.92 -6.42
N MET A 52 12.20 3.98 -5.54
CA MET A 52 13.14 3.12 -4.83
C MET A 52 13.65 1.93 -5.67
N GLY A 53 13.26 1.83 -6.95
CA GLY A 53 13.65 0.75 -7.85
C GLY A 53 12.87 -0.54 -7.64
N GLY A 54 11.65 -0.46 -7.12
CA GLY A 54 10.74 -1.60 -7.01
C GLY A 54 10.33 -2.16 -8.37
N SER A 55 10.03 -3.45 -8.39
CA SER A 55 9.46 -4.18 -9.52
C SER A 55 8.00 -3.79 -9.79
N GLU A 56 7.45 -4.27 -10.92
CA GLU A 56 6.01 -4.14 -11.20
C GLU A 56 5.16 -4.78 -10.10
N ASP A 57 5.52 -5.97 -9.61
CA ASP A 57 4.77 -6.65 -8.56
C ASP A 57 4.78 -5.87 -7.24
N GLU A 58 5.92 -5.24 -6.89
CA GLU A 58 6.00 -4.32 -5.74
C GLU A 58 5.14 -3.08 -5.94
N ALA A 59 5.09 -2.52 -7.15
CA ALA A 59 4.27 -1.36 -7.47
C ALA A 59 2.77 -1.70 -7.42
N ILE A 60 2.37 -2.86 -7.93
CA ILE A 60 0.99 -3.36 -7.81
C ILE A 60 0.67 -3.65 -6.34
N GLY A 61 1.57 -4.31 -5.60
CA GLY A 61 1.40 -4.58 -4.18
C GLY A 61 1.22 -3.30 -3.37
N ALA A 62 1.98 -2.24 -3.69
CA ALA A 62 1.82 -0.91 -3.10
C ALA A 62 0.48 -0.26 -3.43
N MET A 63 0.00 -0.37 -4.67
CA MET A 63 -1.30 0.16 -5.08
C MET A 63 -2.46 -0.50 -4.32
N LEU A 64 -2.31 -1.77 -3.95
CA LEU A 64 -3.36 -2.61 -3.38
C LEU A 64 -3.19 -2.89 -1.87
N HIS A 65 -2.15 -2.37 -1.22
CA HIS A 65 -1.73 -2.82 0.11
C HIS A 65 -2.81 -2.68 1.20
N ASP A 66 -3.65 -1.65 1.14
CA ASP A 66 -4.72 -1.41 2.13
C ASP A 66 -6.05 -2.10 1.77
N LEU A 67 -6.20 -2.67 0.58
CA LEU A 67 -7.49 -3.13 0.09
C LEU A 67 -8.07 -4.26 0.94
N VAL A 68 -7.20 -5.12 1.48
CA VAL A 68 -7.60 -6.21 2.38
C VAL A 68 -8.08 -5.67 3.73
N GLU A 69 -7.41 -4.65 4.29
CA GLU A 69 -7.79 -4.02 5.56
C GLU A 69 -9.08 -3.18 5.44
N ASP A 70 -9.21 -2.42 4.36
CA ASP A 70 -10.29 -1.46 4.12
C ASP A 70 -11.57 -2.12 3.56
N GLY A 71 -11.92 -3.30 4.11
CA GLY A 71 -13.19 -3.97 3.85
C GLY A 71 -13.16 -5.05 2.77
N GLY A 72 -12.01 -5.33 2.16
CA GLY A 72 -11.86 -6.45 1.21
C GLY A 72 -11.74 -7.82 1.88
N GLY A 73 -11.02 -7.91 3.01
CA GLY A 73 -10.81 -9.14 3.78
C GLY A 73 -10.17 -10.29 2.96
N PRO A 74 -10.32 -11.54 3.43
CA PRO A 74 -9.70 -12.71 2.77
C PRO A 74 -10.17 -12.92 1.32
N ALA A 75 -11.40 -12.50 1.00
CA ALA A 75 -11.93 -12.59 -0.36
C ALA A 75 -11.17 -11.68 -1.34
N ALA A 76 -10.82 -10.47 -0.91
CA ALA A 76 -9.99 -9.58 -1.71
C ALA A 76 -8.58 -10.14 -1.92
N LEU A 77 -7.97 -10.75 -0.89
CA LEU A 77 -6.65 -11.36 -1.03
C LEU A 77 -6.65 -12.50 -2.07
N ALA A 78 -7.68 -13.35 -2.05
CA ALA A 78 -7.84 -14.41 -3.03
C ALA A 78 -8.07 -13.87 -4.46
N ASP A 79 -8.83 -12.78 -4.59
CA ASP A 79 -9.04 -12.11 -5.88
C ASP A 79 -7.75 -11.46 -6.41
N ILE A 80 -6.93 -10.90 -5.53
CA ILE A 80 -5.61 -10.34 -5.86
C ILE A 80 -4.67 -11.45 -6.37
N ASP A 81 -4.62 -12.59 -5.69
CA ASP A 81 -3.83 -13.75 -6.12
C ASP A 81 -4.22 -14.22 -7.53
N GLN A 82 -5.53 -14.34 -7.80
CA GLN A 82 -6.02 -14.79 -9.10
C GLN A 82 -5.75 -13.78 -10.22
N ARG A 83 -5.87 -12.47 -9.96
CA ARG A 83 -5.75 -11.43 -10.99
C ARG A 83 -4.34 -10.95 -11.22
N PHE A 84 -3.56 -10.84 -10.14
CA PHE A 84 -2.26 -10.19 -10.14
C PHE A 84 -1.14 -11.14 -9.73
N GLY A 85 -1.45 -12.37 -9.29
CA GLY A 85 -0.47 -13.41 -9.00
C GLY A 85 0.01 -13.44 -7.54
N ALA A 86 0.61 -14.57 -7.18
CA ALA A 86 1.03 -14.88 -5.82
C ALA A 86 2.06 -13.91 -5.22
N ALA A 87 2.96 -13.34 -6.03
CA ALA A 87 3.94 -12.36 -5.55
C ALA A 87 3.25 -11.09 -5.03
N VAL A 88 2.27 -10.58 -5.78
CA VAL A 88 1.47 -9.42 -5.37
C VAL A 88 0.64 -9.75 -4.13
N ALA A 89 -0.05 -10.89 -4.12
CA ALA A 89 -0.86 -11.30 -2.97
C ALA A 89 -0.01 -11.42 -1.70
N HIS A 90 1.20 -12.00 -1.80
CA HIS A 90 2.14 -12.09 -0.69
C HIS A 90 2.53 -10.70 -0.15
N ILE A 91 2.84 -9.75 -1.03
CA ILE A 91 3.19 -8.38 -0.63
C ILE A 91 2.02 -7.69 0.08
N VAL A 92 0.80 -7.84 -0.44
CA VAL A 92 -0.41 -7.25 0.16
C VAL A 92 -0.68 -7.88 1.52
N GLU A 93 -0.64 -9.21 1.63
CA GLU A 93 -0.83 -9.93 2.90
C GLU A 93 0.19 -9.50 3.94
N ALA A 94 1.47 -9.45 3.58
CA ALA A 94 2.56 -9.04 4.48
C ALA A 94 2.42 -7.59 4.98
N ASN A 95 1.69 -6.75 4.25
CA ASN A 95 1.44 -5.35 4.61
C ASN A 95 0.03 -5.09 5.16
N SER A 96 -0.78 -6.14 5.31
CA SER A 96 -2.11 -6.07 5.91
C SER A 96 -2.09 -6.54 7.36
N ASP A 97 -2.62 -5.74 8.28
CA ASP A 97 -2.84 -6.02 9.70
C ASP A 97 -4.16 -6.81 9.88
N THR A 98 -4.26 -7.97 9.24
CA THR A 98 -5.43 -8.86 9.30
C THR A 98 -5.70 -9.44 10.69
N GLN A 99 -4.80 -9.22 11.65
CA GLN A 99 -4.89 -9.74 13.02
C GLN A 99 -5.36 -8.71 14.05
N ALA A 100 -5.66 -7.47 13.67
CA ALA A 100 -6.22 -6.50 14.62
C ALA A 100 -7.62 -6.97 15.10
N PRO A 101 -7.84 -7.21 16.42
CA PRO A 101 -9.16 -7.52 16.93
C PRO A 101 -10.11 -6.34 16.66
N LYS A 102 -11.26 -6.62 16.04
CA LYS A 102 -12.31 -5.61 15.80
C LYS A 102 -12.89 -5.01 17.09
N ASP A 103 -12.56 -5.61 18.23
CA ASP A 103 -13.19 -5.36 19.52
C ASP A 103 -12.36 -4.41 20.42
N GLY A 104 -11.26 -3.84 19.91
CA GLY A 104 -10.58 -2.70 20.53
C GLY A 104 -9.83 -2.98 21.85
N HIS A 105 -9.67 -4.25 22.23
CA HIS A 105 -9.13 -4.64 23.54
C HIS A 105 -7.60 -4.77 23.62
N ASP A 106 -6.88 -4.67 22.50
CA ASP A 106 -5.41 -4.71 22.53
C ASP A 106 -4.78 -3.32 22.68
N ASP A 107 -3.73 -3.25 23.49
CA ASP A 107 -2.87 -2.07 23.64
C ASP A 107 -2.27 -1.70 22.27
N TRP A 108 -2.56 -0.49 21.81
CA TRP A 108 -1.99 0.07 20.57
C TRP A 108 -0.46 -0.07 20.55
N HIS A 109 0.19 0.07 21.70
CA HIS A 109 1.64 -0.08 21.79
C HIS A 109 2.10 -1.52 21.54
N GLU A 110 1.34 -2.53 21.95
CA GLU A 110 1.66 -3.94 21.68
C GLU A 110 1.57 -4.24 20.19
N ARG A 111 0.50 -3.79 19.52
CA ARG A 111 0.38 -3.93 18.06
C ARG A 111 1.51 -3.26 17.31
N LYS A 112 1.89 -2.04 17.70
CA LYS A 112 3.03 -1.34 17.07
C LYS A 112 4.37 -2.02 17.34
N ARG A 113 4.60 -2.55 18.54
CA ARG A 113 5.81 -3.35 18.84
C ARG A 113 5.85 -4.63 18.00
N ALA A 114 4.75 -5.35 17.90
CA ALA A 114 4.63 -6.56 17.08
C ALA A 114 4.89 -6.25 15.60
N TYR A 115 4.30 -5.16 15.08
CA TYR A 115 4.56 -4.71 13.72
C TYR A 115 6.05 -4.42 13.48
N VAL A 116 6.71 -3.65 14.35
CA VAL A 116 8.15 -3.35 14.23
C VAL A 116 8.99 -4.63 14.27
N ALA A 117 8.67 -5.56 15.17
CA ALA A 117 9.36 -6.84 15.25
C ALA A 117 9.18 -7.67 13.96
N SER A 118 7.98 -7.63 13.36
CA SER A 118 7.69 -8.37 12.12
C SER A 118 8.54 -7.90 10.92
N ILE A 119 9.00 -6.64 10.90
CA ILE A 119 9.79 -6.09 9.79
C ILE A 119 11.05 -6.92 9.54
N ALA A 120 11.69 -7.44 10.59
CA ALA A 120 12.89 -8.28 10.47
C ALA A 120 12.65 -9.62 9.75
N HIS A 121 11.38 -10.04 9.63
CA HIS A 121 10.97 -11.29 9.00
C HIS A 121 10.26 -11.08 7.66
N LYS A 122 10.02 -9.82 7.25
CA LYS A 122 9.44 -9.51 5.95
C LYS A 122 10.47 -9.71 4.85
N THR A 123 9.99 -10.13 3.69
CA THR A 123 10.76 -10.18 2.46
C THR A 123 11.12 -8.77 1.99
N PRO A 124 12.24 -8.56 1.25
CA PRO A 124 12.70 -7.23 0.86
C PRO A 124 11.68 -6.38 0.09
N ASP A 125 10.87 -7.02 -0.75
CA ASP A 125 9.74 -6.44 -1.49
C ASP A 125 8.65 -5.92 -0.54
N ALA A 126 8.20 -6.74 0.41
CA ALA A 126 7.23 -6.35 1.42
C ALA A 126 7.77 -5.23 2.33
N VAL A 127 9.06 -5.26 2.68
CA VAL A 127 9.71 -4.18 3.44
C VAL A 127 9.69 -2.87 2.65
N ARG A 128 9.98 -2.90 1.34
CA ARG A 128 9.99 -1.69 0.50
C ARG A 128 8.62 -1.01 0.49
N VAL A 129 7.55 -1.78 0.30
CA VAL A 129 6.17 -1.27 0.36
C VAL A 129 5.87 -0.70 1.75
N SER A 130 6.20 -1.43 2.82
CA SER A 130 6.05 -0.93 4.20
C SER A 130 6.78 0.39 4.43
N LEU A 131 8.01 0.53 3.94
CA LEU A 131 8.80 1.76 4.10
C LEU A 131 8.17 2.93 3.35
N ALA A 132 7.72 2.72 2.11
CA ALA A 132 7.02 3.72 1.32
C ALA A 132 5.75 4.21 2.02
N ASP A 133 4.93 3.28 2.53
CA ASP A 133 3.73 3.60 3.29
C ASP A 133 4.06 4.45 4.53
N LYS A 134 4.97 3.98 5.39
CA LYS A 134 5.33 4.72 6.61
C LYS A 134 5.94 6.09 6.30
N LEU A 135 6.72 6.21 5.23
CA LEU A 135 7.28 7.48 4.79
C LEU A 135 6.18 8.46 4.34
N HIS A 136 5.25 8.01 3.51
CA HIS A 136 4.14 8.86 3.07
C HIS A 136 3.26 9.28 4.25
N ASN A 137 2.92 8.35 5.14
CA ASN A 137 2.13 8.64 6.33
C ASN A 137 2.84 9.63 7.27
N ALA A 138 4.16 9.48 7.49
CA ALA A 138 4.94 10.45 8.26
C ALA A 138 4.96 11.85 7.62
N ARG A 139 5.11 11.93 6.29
CA ARG A 139 5.05 13.21 5.56
C ARG A 139 3.69 13.88 5.69
N ALA A 140 2.61 13.11 5.57
CA ALA A 140 1.26 13.61 5.75
C ALA A 140 1.03 14.14 7.17
N ILE A 141 1.39 13.38 8.19
CA ILE A 141 1.27 13.82 9.60
C ILE A 141 2.05 15.12 9.84
N LEU A 142 3.27 15.23 9.29
CA LEU A 142 4.07 16.44 9.41
C LEU A 142 3.42 17.64 8.70
N GLN A 143 2.81 17.41 7.54
CA GLN A 143 2.08 18.44 6.82
C GLN A 143 0.83 18.90 7.59
N ASP A 144 0.08 17.96 8.15
CA ASP A 144 -1.10 18.25 8.97
C ASP A 144 -0.70 19.05 10.21
N TYR A 145 0.35 18.63 10.92
CA TYR A 145 0.93 19.36 12.06
C TYR A 145 1.32 20.80 11.68
N ARG A 146 1.97 20.99 10.53
CA ARG A 146 2.37 22.32 10.05
C ARG A 146 1.19 23.21 9.66
N THR A 147 0.07 22.60 9.27
CA THR A 147 -1.12 23.33 8.79
C THR A 147 -2.10 23.61 9.93
N HIS A 148 -2.19 22.72 10.93
CA HIS A 148 -3.24 22.71 11.94
C HIS A 148 -2.75 22.76 13.40
N GLY A 149 -1.50 22.38 13.68
CA GLY A 149 -0.92 22.35 15.05
C GLY A 149 -1.09 21.00 15.73
#